data_AF-A0A970E150-F1
#
_entry.id   AF-A0A970E150-F1
#
_cell.length_a   1.000
_cell.length_b   1.000
_cell.length_c   1.000
_cell.angle_alpha   90.00
_cell.angle_beta   90.00
_cell.angle_gamma   90.00
#
_symmetry.space_group_name_H-M   'P 1'
#
loop_
_entity.id
_entity.type
_entity.pdbx_description
1 polymer ?
#
loop_
_entity_poly.entity_id
_entity_poly.type
_entity_poly.pdbx_seq_one_letter_code
_entity_poly.pdbx_strand_id
1 'polypeptide(L)'
;MDYRGVSILYEDNHLLVVVKPPNMLSQGDYTGDLDLLTLMKEYIKVTYDKPGNVYLGLVHRLDRPVGGVMVFAKTSKAAARLTKQIQAGEMGRRYLAVVEGIPHPL
;
A
#
# COMPACT_ATOMS: atom_id res chain seq x y z
N MET A 1 15.56 0.62 -0.48
CA MET A 1 15.59 -0.84 -0.35
C MET A 1 14.49 -1.39 -1.23
N ASP A 2 14.73 -2.48 -1.95
CA ASP A 2 13.76 -3.08 -2.85
C ASP A 2 13.53 -4.54 -2.49
N TYR A 3 12.27 -4.99 -2.55
CA TYR A 3 11.91 -6.38 -2.35
C TYR A 3 11.07 -6.85 -3.54
N ARG A 4 11.65 -7.73 -4.36
CA ARG A 4 11.01 -8.29 -5.58
C ARG A 4 10.34 -7.23 -6.47
N GLY A 5 11.06 -6.12 -6.72
CA GLY A 5 10.58 -5.03 -7.58
C GLY A 5 9.64 -4.02 -6.90
N VAL A 6 9.40 -4.14 -5.61
CA VAL A 6 8.67 -3.15 -4.80
C VAL A 6 9.66 -2.35 -3.97
N SER A 7 9.70 -1.03 -4.18
CA SER A 7 10.54 -0.12 -3.39
C SER A 7 9.91 0.19 -2.04
N ILE A 8 10.70 0.03 -0.98
CA ILE A 8 10.33 0.41 0.38
C ILE A 8 10.84 1.83 0.63
N LEU A 9 9.90 2.75 0.85
CA LEU A 9 10.18 4.17 1.10
C LEU A 9 10.40 4.46 2.58
N TYR A 10 9.64 3.78 3.45
CA TYR A 10 9.70 3.96 4.89
C TYR A 10 9.20 2.71 5.61
N GLU A 11 9.84 2.36 6.71
CA GLU A 11 9.40 1.28 7.58
C GLU A 11 9.76 1.59 9.03
N ASP A 12 8.81 1.41 9.94
CA ASP A 12 9.03 1.44 11.38
C ASP A 12 8.27 0.29 12.08
N ASN A 13 8.07 0.39 13.40
CA ASN A 13 7.34 -0.62 14.19
C ASN A 13 5.83 -0.68 13.88
N HIS A 14 5.28 0.31 13.18
CA HIS A 14 3.86 0.53 12.99
C HIS A 14 3.45 0.67 11.53
N LEU A 15 4.33 1.16 10.66
CA LEU A 15 4.06 1.50 9.28
C LEU A 15 5.04 0.79 8.35
N LEU A 16 4.53 0.42 7.17
CA LEU A 16 5.32 0.02 6.01
C LEU A 16 4.80 0.82 4.82
N VAL A 17 5.66 1.64 4.21
CA VAL A 17 5.33 2.51 3.08
C VAL A 17 6.15 2.07 1.88
N VAL A 18 5.46 1.78 0.78
CA VAL A 18 6.05 1.20 -0.42
C VAL A 18 5.54 1.86 -1.68
N VAL A 19 6.27 1.68 -2.78
CA VAL A 19 5.81 2.04 -4.12
C VAL A 19 5.19 0.82 -4.79
N LYS A 20 3.87 0.86 -4.96
CA LYS A 20 3.12 -0.11 -5.76
C LYS A 20 3.51 0.04 -7.24
N PRO A 21 3.97 -1.02 -7.90
CA PRO A 21 4.15 -1.02 -9.35
C PRO A 21 2.81 -0.88 -10.09
N PRO A 22 2.77 -0.21 -11.25
CA PRO A 22 1.58 -0.19 -12.10
C PRO A 22 1.21 -1.61 -12.54
N ASN A 23 -0.08 -1.85 -12.76
CA ASN A 23 -0.69 -3.13 -13.16
C ASN A 23 -0.63 -4.27 -12.12
N MET A 24 -0.09 -4.04 -10.93
CA MET A 24 -0.15 -4.98 -9.80
C MET A 24 -1.49 -4.85 -9.06
N LEU A 25 -1.97 -5.89 -8.36
CA LEU A 25 -3.11 -5.76 -7.45
C LEU A 25 -2.69 -5.15 -6.10
N SER A 26 -3.58 -4.39 -5.45
CA SER A 26 -3.33 -3.89 -4.09
C SER A 26 -3.66 -4.95 -3.03
N GLN A 27 -4.67 -5.76 -3.33
CA GLN A 27 -5.14 -6.90 -2.56
C GLN A 27 -5.64 -7.95 -3.56
N GLY A 28 -5.44 -9.23 -3.26
CA GLY A 28 -5.88 -10.32 -4.12
C GLY A 28 -7.37 -10.27 -4.46
N ASP A 29 -7.70 -10.72 -5.66
CA ASP A 29 -9.06 -10.85 -6.19
C ASP A 29 -9.27 -12.25 -6.79
N TYR A 30 -10.34 -12.43 -7.57
CA TYR A 30 -10.69 -13.72 -8.19
C TYR A 30 -9.70 -14.17 -9.28
N THR A 31 -8.82 -13.30 -9.76
CA THR A 31 -7.84 -13.65 -10.81
C THR A 31 -6.73 -14.56 -10.30
N GLY A 32 -6.45 -14.52 -8.99
CA GLY A 32 -5.32 -15.23 -8.38
C GLY A 32 -3.96 -14.59 -8.65
N ASP A 33 -3.92 -13.40 -9.28
CA ASP A 33 -2.68 -12.68 -9.52
C ASP A 33 -2.00 -12.25 -8.21
N LEU A 34 -0.66 -12.20 -8.23
CA LEU A 34 0.11 -11.74 -7.09
C LEU A 34 -0.22 -10.28 -6.74
N ASP A 35 -0.60 -10.05 -5.49
CA ASP A 35 -0.94 -8.73 -4.99
C ASP A 35 0.10 -8.17 -4.00
N LEU A 36 0.10 -6.84 -3.87
CA LEU A 36 1.04 -6.12 -3.04
C LEU A 36 0.93 -6.48 -1.54
N LEU A 37 -0.29 -6.70 -1.02
CA LEU A 37 -0.50 -7.04 0.39
C LEU A 37 0.12 -8.41 0.71
N THR A 38 -0.09 -9.40 -0.15
CA THR A 38 0.51 -10.74 0.00
C THR A 38 2.03 -10.67 -0.11
N LEU A 39 2.56 -9.97 -1.10
CA LEU A 39 4.01 -9.81 -1.28
C LEU A 39 4.68 -9.11 -0.08
N MET A 40 4.03 -8.08 0.48
CA MET A 40 4.56 -7.37 1.65
C MET A 40 4.43 -8.14 2.95
N LYS A 41 3.43 -9.03 3.09
CA LYS A 41 3.38 -9.99 4.20
C LYS A 41 4.54 -10.98 4.13
N GLU A 42 4.86 -11.46 2.93
CA GLU A 42 6.02 -12.34 2.70
C GLU A 42 7.33 -11.63 3.06
N TYR A 43 7.51 -10.38 2.61
CA TYR A 43 8.64 -9.54 2.98
C TYR A 43 8.85 -9.48 4.50
N ILE A 44 7.80 -9.14 5.26
CA ILE A 44 7.89 -9.07 6.73
C ILE A 44 8.19 -10.44 7.33
N LYS A 45 7.61 -11.52 6.78
CA LYS A 45 7.83 -12.88 7.27
C LYS A 45 9.30 -13.27 7.16
N VAL A 46 9.90 -13.07 5.99
CA VAL A 46 11.29 -13.43 5.69
C VAL A 46 12.27 -12.53 6.44
N THR A 47 12.02 -11.22 6.42
CA THR A 47 12.95 -10.22 7.00
C THR A 47 13.05 -10.31 8.51
N TYR A 48 11.95 -10.67 9.19
CA TYR A 48 11.88 -10.71 10.65
C TYR A 48 11.71 -12.12 11.22
N ASP A 49 11.95 -13.15 10.41
CA ASP A 49 11.84 -14.57 10.76
C ASP A 49 10.59 -14.89 11.60
N LYS A 50 9.44 -14.38 11.16
CA LYS A 50 8.20 -14.49 11.94
C LYS A 50 7.55 -15.85 11.71
N PRO A 51 7.36 -16.68 12.76
CA PRO A 51 6.61 -17.91 12.64
C PRO A 51 5.11 -17.61 12.43
N GLY A 52 4.48 -18.33 11.50
CA GLY A 52 3.04 -18.25 11.25
C GLY A 52 2.59 -17.15 10.27
N ASN A 53 1.36 -16.69 10.45
CA ASN A 53 0.70 -15.70 9.57
C ASN A 53 1.05 -14.27 9.99
N VAL A 54 1.64 -13.52 9.06
CA VAL A 54 1.97 -12.11 9.27
C VAL A 54 0.72 -11.24 9.16
N TYR A 55 0.45 -10.47 10.22
CA TYR A 55 -0.50 -9.37 10.17
C TYR A 55 0.10 -8.19 9.38
N LEU A 56 -0.67 -7.69 8.42
CA LEU A 56 -0.41 -6.43 7.72
C LEU A 56 -1.77 -5.84 7.35
N GLY A 57 -2.07 -4.65 7.87
CA GLY A 57 -3.35 -3.97 7.68
C GLY A 57 -3.34 -3.14 6.40
N LEU A 58 -4.29 -3.43 5.51
CA LEU A 58 -4.59 -2.61 4.34
C LEU A 58 -5.57 -1.51 4.74
N VAL A 59 -5.12 -0.25 4.72
CA VAL A 59 -5.94 0.90 5.16
C VAL A 59 -6.51 1.71 4.00
N HIS A 60 -5.90 1.62 2.82
CA HIS A 60 -6.39 2.19 1.57
C HIS A 60 -5.90 1.33 0.39
N ARG A 61 -6.44 1.58 -0.81
CA ARG A 61 -6.06 0.89 -2.05
C ARG A 61 -5.74 1.88 -3.16
N LEU A 62 -4.89 1.44 -4.07
CA LEU A 62 -4.79 1.98 -5.42
C LEU A 62 -5.37 0.96 -6.40
N ASP A 63 -5.98 1.42 -7.48
CA ASP A 63 -6.48 0.52 -8.51
C ASP A 63 -5.34 -0.17 -9.25
N ARG A 64 -5.66 -1.29 -9.90
CA ARG A 64 -4.67 -2.14 -10.57
C ARG A 64 -3.74 -1.36 -11.52
N PRO A 65 -4.22 -0.49 -12.43
CA PRO A 65 -3.32 0.23 -13.34
C PRO A 65 -2.50 1.33 -12.65
N VAL A 66 -2.88 1.75 -11.44
CA VAL A 66 -2.29 2.89 -10.76
C VAL A 66 -1.04 2.45 -9.98
N GLY A 67 0.10 3.02 -10.34
CA GLY A 67 1.32 2.94 -9.54
C GLY A 67 1.40 4.09 -8.52
N GLY A 68 2.16 3.90 -7.44
CA GLY A 68 2.41 4.98 -6.49
C GLY A 68 2.52 4.53 -5.04
N VAL A 69 2.49 5.50 -4.12
CA VAL A 69 2.73 5.28 -2.70
C VAL A 69 1.55 4.56 -2.03
N MET A 70 1.84 3.46 -1.34
CA MET A 70 0.92 2.69 -0.52
C MET A 70 1.41 2.63 0.92
N VAL A 71 0.52 2.87 1.88
CA VAL A 71 0.80 2.76 3.31
C VAL A 71 0.09 1.54 3.89
N PHE A 72 0.85 0.70 4.58
CA PHE A 72 0.35 -0.45 5.32
C PHE A 72 0.58 -0.27 6.83
N ALA A 73 -0.35 -0.82 7.62
CA ALA A 73 -0.23 -0.84 9.07
C ALA A 73 0.34 -2.17 9.57
N LYS A 74 1.50 -2.15 10.21
CA LYS A 74 2.13 -3.33 10.82
C LYS A 74 1.47 -3.74 12.15
N THR A 75 0.60 -2.88 12.71
CA THR A 75 -0.15 -3.16 13.95
C THR A 75 -1.61 -2.76 13.83
N SER A 76 -2.50 -3.42 14.57
CA SER A 76 -3.93 -3.09 14.63
C SER A 76 -4.20 -1.68 15.17
N LYS A 77 -3.35 -1.21 16.11
CA LYS A 77 -3.40 0.15 16.65
C LYS A 77 -3.09 1.20 15.58
N ALA A 78 -2.08 0.95 14.73
CA ALA A 78 -1.76 1.83 13.61
C ALA A 78 -2.88 1.82 12.56
N ALA A 79 -3.42 0.63 12.24
CA ALA A 79 -4.54 0.50 11.30
C ALA A 79 -5.74 1.34 11.73
N ALA A 80 -6.17 1.22 12.99
CA ALA A 80 -7.30 1.98 13.53
C ALA A 80 -7.07 3.50 13.46
N ARG A 81 -5.85 3.99 13.70
CA ARG A 81 -5.51 5.42 13.63
C ARG A 81 -5.50 5.94 12.20
N LEU A 82 -4.88 5.21 11.27
CA LEU A 82 -4.83 5.58 9.86
C LEU A 82 -6.24 5.58 9.24
N THR A 83 -7.06 4.57 9.55
CA THR A 83 -8.46 4.53 9.09
C THR A 83 -9.24 5.75 9.58
N LYS A 84 -9.07 6.17 10.85
CA LYS A 84 -9.70 7.40 11.37
C LYS A 84 -9.22 8.65 10.62
N GLN A 85 -7.93 8.78 10.34
CA GLN A 85 -7.39 9.91 9.57
C GLN A 85 -7.93 9.95 8.14
N ILE A 86 -8.08 8.79 7.49
CA ILE A 86 -8.68 8.70 6.15
C ILE A 86 -10.15 9.11 6.20
N GLN A 87 -10.91 8.63 7.19
CA GLN A 87 -12.32 8.99 7.38
C GLN A 87 -12.51 10.49 7.69
N ALA A 88 -11.58 11.08 8.43
CA ALA A 88 -11.58 12.50 8.75
C ALA A 88 -11.04 13.39 7.60
N GLY A 89 -10.52 12.80 6.51
CA GLY A 89 -9.93 13.55 5.39
C GLY A 89 -8.57 14.19 5.72
N GLU A 90 -7.95 13.81 6.85
CA GLU A 90 -6.66 14.36 7.31
C GLU A 90 -5.47 13.77 6.54
N MET A 91 -5.66 12.60 5.92
CA MET A 91 -4.63 11.98 5.09
C MET A 91 -4.64 12.59 3.68
N GLY A 92 -3.72 13.53 3.46
CA GLY A 92 -3.48 14.12 2.15
C GLY A 92 -2.98 13.09 1.12
N ARG A 93 -3.56 13.12 -0.08
CA ARG A 93 -3.15 12.30 -1.23
C ARG A 93 -3.00 13.21 -2.44
N ARG A 94 -1.87 13.09 -3.14
CA ARG A 94 -1.58 13.83 -4.37
C ARG A 94 -1.26 12.83 -5.47
N TYR A 95 -1.83 13.07 -6.64
CA TYR A 95 -1.67 12.23 -7.81
C TYR A 95 -1.10 13.08 -8.94
N LEU A 96 -0.18 12.49 -9.69
CA LEU A 96 0.21 13.02 -10.98
C LEU A 96 -0.55 12.23 -12.04
N ALA A 97 -1.18 12.95 -12.97
CA ALA A 97 -1.94 12.37 -14.06
C ALA A 97 -1.62 13.11 -15.37
N VAL A 98 -1.65 12.38 -16.47
CA VAL A 98 -1.67 12.95 -17.82
C VAL A 98 -3.11 12.93 -18.30
N VAL A 99 -3.56 14.04 -18.87
CA VAL A 99 -4.92 14.23 -19.36
C VAL A 99 -4.90 14.62 -20.82
N GLU A 100 -5.97 14.28 -21.53
CA GLU A 100 -6.23 14.77 -22.89
C GLU A 100 -7.14 16.01 -22.79
N GLY A 101 -6.70 17.13 -23.39
CA GLY A 101 -7.36 18.43 -23.29
C GLY A 101 -6.86 19.31 -22.14
N ILE A 102 -7.53 20.45 -21.93
CA ILE A 102 -7.21 21.42 -20.87
C ILE A 102 -8.29 21.32 -19.78
N PRO A 103 -7.94 20.95 -18.53
CA PRO A 103 -8.90 20.96 -17.43
C PRO A 103 -9.41 22.38 -17.19
N HIS A 104 -10.73 22.54 -17.15
CA HIS A 104 -11.34 23.78 -16.69
C HIS A 104 -11.51 23.71 -15.17
N PRO A 105 -11.13 24.76 -14.41
CA PRO A 105 -11.43 24.83 -12.99
C PRO A 105 -12.94 24.73 -12.76
N LEU A 106 -13.35 24.08 -11.67
CA LEU A 106 -14.70 24.13 -11.13
C LEU A 106 -14.95 25.45 -10.41
#